data_AF-A0A653QE40-F1
#
_entry.id   AF-A0A653QE40-F1
#
_cell.length_a   1.000
_cell.length_b   1.000
_cell.length_c   1.000
_cell.angle_alpha   90.00
_cell.angle_beta   90.00
_cell.angle_gamma   90.00
#
_symmetry.space_group_name_H-M   'P 1'
#
loop_
_entity.id
_entity.type
_entity.pdbx_description
1 polymer ?
#
loop_
_entity_poly.entity_id
_entity_poly.type
_entity_poly.pdbx_seq_one_letter_code
_entity_poly.pdbx_strand_id
1 'polypeptide(L)'
;MDSRSIYVVWGCALSLATACMTPAWAAGPEAIASVEPPAAVFDGAHSAAWLQPIRSDRPIRRMSALKTEYRRIRELRREQMQPEYERRLAMSGEDAAEAWREETLKNVARRDLRALRARLDR
;
A
#
# COMPACT_ATOMS: atom_id res chain seq x y z
N MET A 1 -14.09 50.42 -18.89
CA MET A 1 -14.27 49.06 -19.43
C MET A 1 -14.34 48.12 -18.25
N ASP A 2 -15.56 47.96 -17.74
CA ASP A 2 -15.94 46.93 -16.78
C ASP A 2 -15.67 45.54 -17.36
N SER A 3 -15.09 44.66 -16.54
CA SER A 3 -15.12 43.23 -16.81
C SER A 3 -15.47 42.53 -15.52
N ARG A 4 -16.76 42.19 -15.45
CA ARG A 4 -17.48 41.55 -14.37
C ARG A 4 -17.05 40.08 -14.24
N SER A 5 -16.69 39.75 -13.00
CA SER A 5 -17.04 38.53 -12.26
C SER A 5 -17.90 37.48 -12.99
N ILE A 6 -17.39 36.24 -13.08
CA ILE A 6 -18.20 35.04 -13.28
C ILE A 6 -17.76 34.01 -12.24
N TYR A 7 -18.50 33.95 -11.14
CA TYR A 7 -18.47 32.84 -10.18
C TYR A 7 -19.23 31.65 -10.78
N VAL A 8 -18.55 30.53 -10.99
CA VAL A 8 -19.21 29.26 -11.33
C VAL A 8 -19.65 28.61 -10.02
N VAL A 9 -20.89 28.88 -9.63
CA VAL A 9 -21.62 28.13 -8.61
C VAL A 9 -22.20 26.89 -9.28
N TRP A 10 -21.65 25.72 -8.98
CA TRP A 10 -22.25 24.45 -9.38
C TRP A 10 -23.08 23.90 -8.23
N GLY A 11 -24.37 24.20 -8.28
CA GLY A 11 -25.38 23.57 -7.44
C GLY A 11 -25.81 22.24 -8.06
N CYS A 12 -25.62 21.15 -7.33
CA CYS A 12 -26.36 19.92 -7.59
C CYS A 12 -27.30 19.68 -6.42
N ALA A 13 -28.59 19.76 -6.75
CA ALA A 13 -29.71 19.66 -5.86
C ALA A 13 -29.92 18.24 -5.33
N LEU A 14 -30.55 18.20 -4.15
CA LEU A 14 -31.11 17.05 -3.47
C LEU A 14 -31.87 16.08 -4.38
N SER A 15 -31.78 14.79 -4.07
CA SER A 15 -32.94 13.89 -4.12
C SER A 15 -32.82 12.84 -3.02
N LEU A 16 -33.55 13.08 -1.93
CA LEU A 16 -33.95 12.06 -0.96
C LEU A 16 -35.01 11.18 -1.63
N ALA A 17 -34.76 9.87 -1.74
CA ALA A 17 -35.78 8.89 -2.02
C ALA A 17 -35.85 7.92 -0.84
N THR A 18 -36.75 8.24 0.09
CA THR A 18 -37.20 7.37 1.17
C THR A 18 -38.21 6.38 0.59
N ALA A 19 -37.87 5.10 0.55
CA ALA A 19 -38.83 4.03 0.38
C ALA A 19 -38.55 2.97 1.45
N CYS A 20 -39.29 3.07 2.56
CA CYS A 20 -39.51 1.97 3.47
C CYS A 20 -40.13 0.81 2.67
N MET A 21 -39.66 -0.42 2.89
CA MET A 21 -40.45 -1.67 2.94
C MET A 21 -39.53 -2.80 3.41
N THR A 22 -39.56 -3.09 4.72
CA THR A 22 -39.37 -4.45 5.22
C THR A 22 -40.73 -5.16 5.12
N PRO A 23 -40.76 -6.44 4.72
CA PRO A 23 -41.00 -7.45 5.76
C PRO A 23 -40.35 -8.82 5.53
N ALA A 24 -40.33 -9.55 6.65
CA ALA A 24 -40.47 -11.00 6.78
C ALA A 24 -39.28 -11.90 6.44
N TRP A 25 -38.79 -12.52 7.51
CA TRP A 25 -37.96 -13.71 7.50
C TRP A 25 -38.58 -14.83 6.65
N ALA A 26 -37.80 -15.36 5.72
CA ALA A 26 -37.97 -16.71 5.20
C ALA A 26 -36.65 -17.43 5.40
N ALA A 27 -36.58 -18.20 6.48
CA ALA A 27 -35.53 -19.19 6.69
C ALA A 27 -35.75 -20.33 5.68
N GLY A 28 -34.83 -20.46 4.73
CA GLY A 28 -34.71 -21.60 3.84
C GLY A 28 -33.23 -21.83 3.56
N PRO A 29 -32.65 -22.99 3.92
CA PRO A 29 -31.25 -23.26 3.69
C PRO A 29 -31.04 -23.67 2.22
N GLU A 30 -29.92 -23.20 1.68
CA GLU A 30 -29.28 -23.65 0.43
C GLU A 30 -29.82 -23.08 -0.90
N ALA A 31 -29.13 -22.06 -1.43
CA ALA A 31 -28.40 -22.19 -2.70
C ALA A 31 -27.68 -20.88 -3.08
N ILE A 32 -26.39 -20.80 -2.70
CA ILE A 32 -25.27 -20.34 -3.53
C ILE A 32 -25.54 -19.16 -4.48
N ALA A 33 -25.41 -17.94 -3.96
CA ALA A 33 -24.80 -16.84 -4.71
C ALA A 33 -24.08 -15.95 -3.69
N SER A 34 -23.09 -16.55 -3.03
CA SER A 34 -22.02 -15.80 -2.39
C SER A 34 -21.36 -15.01 -3.51
N VAL A 35 -21.76 -13.74 -3.70
CA VAL A 35 -20.95 -12.76 -4.40
C VAL A 35 -19.74 -12.55 -3.50
N GLU A 36 -18.82 -13.50 -3.59
CA GLU A 36 -17.49 -13.37 -3.08
C GLU A 36 -16.96 -12.07 -3.69
N PRO A 37 -16.57 -11.05 -2.89
CA PRO A 37 -15.86 -9.92 -3.46
C PRO A 37 -14.71 -10.52 -4.25
N PRO A 38 -14.45 -10.10 -5.51
CA PRO A 38 -13.46 -10.75 -6.35
C PRO A 38 -12.22 -10.85 -5.50
N ALA A 39 -11.88 -12.08 -5.10
CA ALA A 39 -10.76 -12.33 -4.22
C ALA A 39 -9.63 -11.62 -4.91
N ALA A 40 -9.20 -10.50 -4.32
CA ALA A 40 -8.14 -9.69 -4.87
C ALA A 40 -7.05 -10.71 -5.12
N VAL A 41 -6.79 -10.99 -6.40
CA VAL A 41 -5.89 -12.04 -6.81
C VAL A 41 -4.55 -11.50 -6.36
N PHE A 42 -4.21 -11.75 -5.10
CA PHE A 42 -2.87 -11.75 -4.58
C PHE A 42 -2.24 -12.88 -5.36
N ASP A 43 -1.83 -12.53 -6.57
CA ASP A 43 -1.05 -13.36 -7.46
C ASP A 43 0.12 -13.88 -6.63
N GLY A 44 -0.03 -15.13 -6.17
CA GLY A 44 0.80 -15.76 -5.14
C GLY A 44 2.27 -15.91 -5.57
N ALA A 45 2.60 -15.54 -6.80
CA ALA A 45 3.95 -15.50 -7.35
C ALA A 45 4.68 -14.18 -7.04
N HIS A 46 3.98 -13.08 -6.74
CA HIS A 46 4.60 -11.82 -6.29
C HIS A 46 4.81 -11.84 -4.78
N SER A 47 5.58 -12.81 -4.27
CA SER A 47 6.10 -12.73 -2.91
C SER A 47 6.85 -11.40 -2.79
N ALA A 48 6.27 -10.44 -2.06
CA ALA A 48 6.74 -9.06 -1.98
C ALA A 48 8.26 -8.99 -1.86
N ALA A 49 8.95 -8.58 -2.94
CA ALA A 49 10.41 -8.66 -3.02
C ALA A 49 11.08 -7.84 -1.89
N TRP A 50 10.45 -6.75 -1.48
CA TRP A 50 10.88 -5.91 -0.35
C TRP A 50 10.74 -6.60 1.02
N LEU A 51 9.98 -7.69 1.13
CA LEU A 51 9.89 -8.53 2.32
C LEU A 51 10.93 -9.67 2.33
N GLN A 52 11.61 -9.95 1.24
CA GLN A 52 12.60 -11.03 1.22
C GLN A 52 13.84 -10.67 2.06
N PRO A 53 14.45 -11.63 2.79
CA PRO A 53 15.69 -11.40 3.51
C PRO A 53 16.81 -10.94 2.57
N ILE A 54 17.69 -10.08 3.07
CA ILE A 54 18.81 -9.55 2.29
C ILE A 54 19.89 -10.63 2.20
N ARG A 55 19.98 -11.27 1.04
CA ARG A 55 21.08 -12.17 0.71
C ARG A 55 22.28 -11.33 0.32
N SER A 56 23.15 -11.07 1.28
CA SER A 56 24.45 -10.44 1.02
C SER A 56 25.51 -11.18 1.81
N ASP A 57 26.49 -11.69 1.08
CA ASP A 57 27.70 -12.38 1.51
C ASP A 57 28.81 -11.42 2.00
N ARG A 58 28.65 -10.12 1.73
CA ARG A 58 29.65 -9.11 2.09
C ARG A 58 29.75 -8.95 3.62
N PRO A 59 30.94 -9.10 4.22
CA PRO A 59 31.11 -8.87 5.66
C PRO A 59 31.02 -7.38 5.98
N ILE A 60 30.39 -7.03 7.11
CA ILE A 60 30.32 -5.65 7.61
C ILE A 60 31.29 -5.53 8.77
N ARG A 61 32.48 -4.98 8.51
CA ARG A 61 33.58 -4.91 9.50
C ARG A 61 33.73 -3.56 10.22
N ARG A 62 32.99 -2.54 9.79
CA ARG A 62 33.12 -1.16 10.28
C ARG A 62 31.77 -0.46 10.27
N MET A 63 31.58 0.49 11.18
CA MET A 63 30.35 1.30 11.28
C MET A 63 30.06 2.10 9.99
N SER A 64 31.09 2.55 9.27
CA SER A 64 30.90 3.24 7.98
C SER A 64 30.32 2.31 6.91
N ALA A 65 30.79 1.06 6.84
CA ALA A 65 30.26 0.04 5.94
C ALA A 65 28.79 -0.29 6.26
N LEU A 66 28.43 -0.33 7.55
CA LEU A 66 27.05 -0.51 7.99
C LEU A 66 26.13 0.59 7.45
N LYS A 67 26.55 1.86 7.56
CA LYS A 67 25.78 3.01 7.06
C LYS A 67 25.61 2.96 5.54
N THR A 68 26.67 2.62 4.81
CA THR A 68 26.65 2.49 3.35
C THR A 68 25.70 1.38 2.91
N GLU A 69 25.80 0.19 3.49
CA GLU A 69 24.90 -0.91 3.12
C GLU A 69 23.45 -0.61 3.52
N TYR A 70 23.21 0.01 4.68
CA TYR A 70 21.87 0.43 5.06
C TYR A 70 21.24 1.41 4.05
N ARG A 71 22.00 2.39 3.56
CA ARG A 71 21.53 3.33 2.53
C ARG A 71 21.18 2.58 1.23
N ARG A 72 22.11 1.76 0.73
CA ARG A 72 21.93 0.96 -0.49
C ARG A 72 20.69 0.07 -0.42
N ILE A 73 20.50 -0.61 0.71
CA ILE A 73 19.34 -1.48 0.93
C ILE A 73 18.05 -0.67 0.92
N ARG A 74 18.02 0.50 1.56
CA ARG A 74 16.83 1.35 1.59
C ARG A 74 16.43 1.82 0.19
N GLU A 75 17.40 2.12 -0.67
CA GLU A 75 17.17 2.45 -2.08
C GLU A 75 16.61 1.25 -2.85
N LEU A 76 17.23 0.08 -2.72
CA LEU A 76 16.74 -1.17 -3.32
C LEU A 76 15.30 -1.49 -2.90
N ARG A 77 14.94 -1.30 -1.63
CA ARG A 77 13.56 -1.54 -1.16
C ARG A 77 12.55 -0.60 -1.81
N ARG A 78 12.93 0.66 -2.05
CA ARG A 78 12.07 1.62 -2.77
C ARG A 78 11.83 1.16 -4.20
N GLU A 79 12.89 0.76 -4.90
CA GLU A 79 12.79 0.21 -6.26
C GLU A 79 11.91 -1.04 -6.31
N GLN A 80 12.11 -1.97 -5.38
CA GLN A 80 11.30 -3.20 -5.27
C GLN A 80 9.82 -2.92 -4.99
N MET A 81 9.52 -1.84 -4.26
CA MET A 81 8.15 -1.44 -3.94
C MET A 81 7.48 -0.60 -5.03
N GLN A 82 8.24 -0.07 -5.99
CA GLN A 82 7.73 0.86 -7.00
C GLN A 82 6.53 0.31 -7.79
N PRO A 83 6.53 -0.97 -8.26
CA PRO A 83 5.38 -1.49 -9.00
C PRO A 83 4.10 -1.55 -8.15
N GLU A 84 4.24 -1.89 -6.87
CA GLU A 84 3.08 -1.95 -5.95
C GLU A 84 2.60 -0.55 -5.56
N TYR A 85 3.51 0.41 -5.43
CA TYR A 85 3.16 1.81 -5.25
C TYR A 85 2.35 2.34 -6.43
N GLU A 86 2.77 2.06 -7.67
CA GLU A 86 2.03 2.45 -8.87
C GLU A 86 0.65 1.79 -8.96
N ARG A 87 0.55 0.49 -8.59
CA ARG A 87 -0.74 -0.19 -8.47
C ARG A 87 -1.66 0.51 -7.47
N ARG A 88 -1.14 0.86 -6.29
CA ARG A 88 -1.91 1.55 -5.24
C ARG A 88 -2.26 2.97 -5.61
N LEU A 89 -1.38 3.67 -6.30
CA LEU A 89 -1.63 5.01 -6.83
C LEU A 89 -2.85 4.99 -7.76
N ALA A 90 -2.93 4.00 -8.65
CA ALA A 90 -4.07 3.83 -9.56
C ALA A 90 -5.37 3.40 -8.85
N MET A 91 -5.29 2.59 -7.79
CA MET A 91 -6.48 2.05 -7.11
C MET A 91 -7.04 2.94 -5.99
N SER A 92 -6.18 3.64 -5.26
CA SER A 92 -6.53 4.28 -3.98
C SER A 92 -6.11 5.75 -3.90
N GLY A 93 -5.44 6.28 -4.94
CA GLY A 93 -4.98 7.65 -4.98
C GLY A 93 -3.62 7.87 -4.30
N GLU A 94 -3.09 9.07 -4.48
CA GLU A 94 -1.73 9.45 -4.10
C GLU A 94 -1.50 9.38 -2.58
N ASP A 95 -2.38 9.98 -1.79
CA ASP A 95 -2.24 10.04 -0.33
C ASP A 95 -2.20 8.63 0.30
N ALA A 96 -3.10 7.74 -0.13
CA ALA A 96 -3.16 6.38 0.37
C ALA A 96 -1.94 5.55 -0.08
N ALA A 97 -1.48 5.75 -1.31
CA ALA A 97 -0.30 5.06 -1.83
C ALA A 97 0.98 5.51 -1.13
N GLU A 98 1.15 6.81 -0.87
CA GLU A 98 2.34 7.32 -0.16
C GLU A 98 2.31 6.90 1.31
N ALA A 99 1.18 7.01 2.00
CA ALA A 99 1.03 6.55 3.38
C ALA A 99 1.42 5.06 3.52
N TRP A 100 0.94 4.22 2.59
CA TRP A 100 1.33 2.82 2.53
C TRP A 100 2.84 2.64 2.31
N ARG A 101 3.44 3.41 1.38
CA ARG A 101 4.86 3.31 1.05
C ARG A 101 5.72 3.69 2.25
N GLU A 102 5.39 4.79 2.92
CA GLU A 102 6.11 5.27 4.10
C GLU A 102 6.03 4.29 5.26
N GLU A 103 4.84 3.81 5.60
CA GLU A 103 4.63 2.85 6.68
C GLU A 103 5.38 1.54 6.41
N THR A 104 5.25 1.03 5.18
CA THR A 104 5.90 -0.22 4.78
C THR A 104 7.42 -0.08 4.79
N LEU A 105 7.97 1.01 4.23
CA LEU A 105 9.41 1.27 4.28
C LEU A 105 9.94 1.41 5.70
N LYS A 106 9.19 2.05 6.61
CA LYS A 106 9.56 2.15 8.03
C LYS A 106 9.64 0.78 8.69
N ASN A 107 8.69 -0.11 8.41
CA ASN A 107 8.67 -1.48 8.93
C ASN A 107 9.84 -2.30 8.39
N VAL A 108 10.05 -2.25 7.07
CA VAL A 108 11.16 -2.96 6.41
C VAL A 108 12.52 -2.44 6.89
N ALA A 109 12.70 -1.11 6.98
CA ALA A 109 13.95 -0.51 7.42
C ALA A 109 14.33 -0.92 8.85
N ARG A 110 13.35 -1.03 9.77
CA ARG A 110 13.59 -1.53 11.13
C ARG A 110 14.12 -2.97 11.12
N ARG A 111 13.51 -3.84 10.31
CA ARG A 111 13.94 -5.23 10.16
C ARG A 111 15.33 -5.33 9.54
N ASP A 112 15.54 -4.62 8.44
CA ASP A 112 16.79 -4.65 7.69
C ASP A 112 17.96 -4.10 8.53
N LEU A 113 17.74 -3.05 9.33
CA LEU A 113 18.76 -2.53 10.25
C LEU A 113 19.12 -3.55 11.35
N ARG A 114 18.15 -4.29 11.89
CA ARG A 114 18.43 -5.37 12.86
C ARG A 114 19.28 -6.46 12.23
N ALA A 115 18.94 -6.88 11.00
CA ALA A 115 19.70 -7.89 10.27
C ALA A 115 21.13 -7.44 9.95
N LEU A 116 21.32 -6.18 9.56
CA LEU A 116 22.65 -5.63 9.30
C LEU A 116 23.49 -5.51 10.58
N ARG A 117 22.90 -5.08 11.69
CA ARG A 117 23.59 -5.03 12.99
C ARG A 117 24.01 -6.42 13.47
N ALA A 118 23.19 -7.44 13.26
CA ALA A 118 23.55 -8.82 13.59
C ALA A 118 24.72 -9.37 12.75
N ARG A 119 25.06 -8.73 11.63
CA ARG A 119 26.23 -9.07 10.78
C ARG A 119 27.47 -8.25 11.11
N LEU A 120 27.36 -7.22 11.95
CA LEU A 120 28.50 -6.43 12.37
C LEU A 120 29.35 -7.29 13.30
N ASP A 121 30.62 -7.52 12.92
CA ASP A 121 31.64 -8.25 13.69
C ASP A 121 31.39 -9.75 13.94
N ARG A 122 30.73 -10.43 12.99
CA ARG A 122 30.75 -11.89 12.81
C ARG A 122 31.70 -12.27 11.67
#